data_AF-A0A167KCZ3-F1
#
_entry.id   AF-A0A167KCZ3-F1
#
_cell.length_a   1.000
_cell.length_b   1.000
_cell.length_c   1.000
_cell.angle_alpha   90.00
_cell.angle_beta   90.00
_cell.angle_gamma   90.00
#
_symmetry.space_group_name_H-M   'P 1'
#
loop_
_entity.id
_entity.type
_entity.pdbx_description
1 polymer ?
#
loop_
_entity_poly.entity_id
_entity_poly.type
_entity_poly.pdbx_seq_one_letter_code
_entity_poly.pdbx_strand_id
1 'polypeptide(L)'
;MKSAAIFGLTVFAANENPQNGRLLTMKLVMRGMPIQPCNPNMVSAHYATLEADKLLTGSANRCLLWEGFVKRSLGVKAKYDGGRDRVEDFTVPQRMPKVYIITRADMRGITTRIVFRNQNLMFVKVDDISHSIERRPRAGPRN
;
A
#
# COMPACT_ATOMS: atom_id res chain seq x y z
N MET A 1 12.62 35.33 -9.14
CA MET A 1 11.67 36.02 -10.05
C MET A 1 10.27 35.56 -9.68
N LYS A 2 9.53 36.42 -8.98
CA LYS A 2 8.11 36.23 -8.64
C LYS A 2 7.29 36.88 -9.77
N SER A 3 6.27 36.19 -10.27
CA SER A 3 4.96 36.75 -10.68
C SER A 3 4.32 35.88 -11.77
N ALA A 4 3.17 35.29 -11.44
CA ALA A 4 1.97 35.31 -12.27
C ALA A 4 0.87 34.57 -11.48
N ALA A 5 0.14 35.32 -10.66
CA ALA A 5 -1.13 34.88 -10.12
C ALA A 5 -2.13 34.81 -11.28
N ILE A 6 -2.46 33.58 -11.72
CA ILE A 6 -3.67 33.31 -12.50
C ILE A 6 -4.65 32.64 -11.54
N PHE A 7 -5.53 33.47 -10.99
CA PHE A 7 -6.90 33.13 -10.57
C PHE A 7 -7.10 31.88 -9.66
N GLY A 8 -7.06 32.10 -8.34
CA GLY A 8 -8.04 31.48 -7.42
C GLY A 8 -7.83 30.04 -6.92
N LEU A 9 -6.65 29.41 -7.05
CA LEU A 9 -6.45 28.02 -6.58
C LEU A 9 -5.45 27.83 -5.43
N THR A 10 -5.04 28.88 -4.73
CA THR A 10 -3.98 28.79 -3.70
C THR A 10 -4.45 28.41 -2.30
N VAL A 11 -5.75 28.16 -2.06
CA VAL A 11 -6.25 27.72 -0.73
C VAL A 11 -6.00 26.23 -0.46
N PHE A 12 -5.67 25.41 -1.46
CA PHE A 12 -5.46 23.96 -1.27
C PHE A 12 -4.01 23.52 -1.09
N ALA A 13 -3.05 24.44 -1.07
CA ALA A 13 -1.64 24.12 -0.84
C ALA A 13 -1.26 24.28 0.64
N ALA A 14 -1.91 23.50 1.52
CA ALA A 14 -1.46 23.34 2.90
C ALA A 14 -1.22 21.85 3.16
N ASN A 15 0.07 21.48 3.21
CA ASN A 15 0.61 20.12 3.42
C ASN A 15 0.16 19.07 2.39
N GLU A 16 0.98 18.91 1.35
CA GLU A 16 0.63 18.10 0.18
C GLU A 16 0.53 16.60 0.46
N ASN A 17 1.05 16.11 1.59
CA ASN A 17 0.87 14.73 2.03
C ASN A 17 0.03 14.65 3.33
N PRO A 18 -1.20 14.12 3.28
CA PRO A 18 -1.98 13.87 4.49
C PRO A 18 -1.28 12.84 5.39
N GLN A 19 -1.09 13.18 6.67
CA GLN A 19 -0.44 12.30 7.65
C GLN A 19 -1.29 11.07 8.02
N ASN A 20 -2.59 11.14 7.79
CA ASN A 20 -3.53 10.05 8.07
C ASN A 20 -3.70 9.17 6.83
N GLY A 21 -3.48 7.87 6.96
CA GLY A 21 -3.62 6.90 5.86
C GLY A 21 -5.00 6.91 5.19
N ARG A 22 -6.08 7.13 5.94
CA ARG A 22 -7.44 7.28 5.38
C ARG A 22 -7.55 8.45 4.40
N LEU A 23 -7.00 9.61 4.79
CA LEU A 23 -7.04 10.82 3.95
C LEU A 23 -6.09 10.67 2.76
N LEU A 24 -4.95 10.01 2.95
CA LEU A 24 -4.01 9.68 1.87
C LEU A 24 -4.65 8.80 0.82
N THR A 25 -5.29 7.70 1.23
CA THR A 25 -5.97 6.80 0.29
C THR A 25 -7.07 7.54 -0.49
N MET A 26 -7.88 8.37 0.18
CA MET A 26 -8.91 9.15 -0.51
C MET A 26 -8.29 10.11 -1.54
N LYS A 27 -7.19 10.79 -1.18
CA LYS A 27 -6.48 11.70 -2.07
C LYS A 27 -5.86 10.96 -3.26
N LEU A 28 -5.29 9.78 -3.06
CA LEU A 28 -4.74 8.93 -4.11
C LEU A 28 -5.81 8.46 -5.09
N VAL A 29 -6.98 8.05 -4.61
CA VAL A 29 -8.11 7.66 -5.47
C VAL A 29 -8.58 8.84 -6.31
N MET A 30 -8.78 10.01 -5.69
CA MET A 30 -9.19 11.23 -6.40
C MET A 30 -8.16 11.67 -7.46
N ARG A 31 -6.87 11.52 -7.16
CA ARG A 31 -5.78 11.82 -8.11
C ARG A 31 -5.62 10.75 -9.18
N GLY A 32 -5.98 9.50 -8.90
CA GLY A 32 -5.93 8.39 -9.83
C GLY A 32 -7.04 8.42 -10.88
N MET A 33 -8.23 8.94 -10.54
CA MET A 33 -9.36 9.05 -11.48
C MET A 33 -9.01 9.76 -12.80
N PRO A 34 -8.40 10.97 -12.81
CA PRO A 34 -8.03 11.64 -14.07
C PRO A 34 -6.86 10.99 -14.83
N ILE A 35 -6.09 10.09 -14.19
CA ILE A 35 -4.96 9.39 -14.81
C ILE A 35 -5.44 8.14 -15.57
N GLN A 36 -6.61 7.61 -15.21
CA GLN A 36 -7.16 6.42 -15.85
C GLN A 36 -7.51 6.68 -17.33
N PRO A 37 -7.31 5.68 -18.22
CA PRO A 37 -7.71 5.79 -19.61
C PRO A 37 -9.23 5.83 -19.77
N CYS A 38 -9.72 6.29 -20.94
CA CYS A 38 -11.13 6.20 -21.29
C CYS A 38 -11.59 4.72 -21.31
N ASN A 39 -12.72 4.43 -20.66
CA ASN A 39 -13.22 3.08 -20.38
C ASN A 39 -12.23 2.23 -19.55
N PRO A 40 -12.00 2.59 -18.27
CA PRO A 40 -11.02 1.92 -17.44
C PRO A 40 -11.46 0.50 -17.02
N ASN A 41 -10.47 -0.33 -16.72
CA ASN A 41 -10.62 -1.62 -16.05
C ASN A 41 -9.83 -1.63 -14.72
N MET A 42 -10.04 -2.65 -13.89
CA MET A 42 -9.38 -2.75 -12.57
C MET A 42 -7.85 -2.75 -12.65
N VAL A 43 -7.27 -3.34 -13.70
CA VAL A 43 -5.82 -3.34 -13.91
C VAL A 43 -5.33 -1.91 -14.20
N SER A 44 -5.99 -1.18 -15.07
CA SER A 44 -5.67 0.22 -15.37
C SER A 44 -5.88 1.14 -14.16
N ALA A 45 -6.92 0.89 -13.35
CA ALA A 45 -7.18 1.65 -12.13
C ALA A 45 -6.09 1.43 -11.06
N HIS A 46 -5.59 0.19 -10.94
CA HIS A 46 -4.45 -0.13 -10.09
C HIS A 46 -3.21 0.65 -10.51
N TYR A 47 -2.83 0.60 -11.80
CA TYR A 47 -1.66 1.34 -12.29
C TYR A 47 -1.83 2.86 -12.17
N ALA A 48 -3.03 3.39 -12.40
CA ALA A 48 -3.32 4.82 -12.20
C ALA A 48 -3.16 5.24 -10.73
N THR A 49 -3.54 4.39 -9.78
CA THR A 49 -3.36 4.65 -8.34
C THR A 49 -1.87 4.69 -7.97
N LEU A 50 -1.06 3.80 -8.56
CA LEU A 50 0.40 3.80 -8.35
C LEU A 50 1.07 5.03 -8.95
N GLU A 51 0.63 5.48 -10.13
CA GLU A 51 1.14 6.70 -10.74
C GLU A 51 0.70 7.94 -9.94
N ALA A 52 -0.52 7.94 -9.39
CA ALA A 52 -0.95 8.98 -8.46
C ALA A 52 -0.07 9.06 -7.21
N ASP A 53 0.35 7.92 -6.63
CA ASP A 53 1.27 7.90 -5.49
C ASP A 53 2.68 8.37 -5.88
N LYS A 54 3.13 8.03 -7.09
CA LYS A 54 4.40 8.55 -7.61
C LYS A 54 4.39 10.07 -7.75
N LEU A 55 3.30 10.66 -8.24
CA LEU A 55 3.16 12.11 -8.37
C LEU A 55 2.97 12.83 -7.03
N LEU A 56 2.30 12.19 -6.05
CA LEU A 56 1.97 12.81 -4.78
C LEU A 56 3.04 12.64 -3.69
N THR A 57 3.67 11.46 -3.61
CA THR A 57 4.57 11.09 -2.51
C THR A 57 5.94 10.59 -3.00
N GLY A 58 6.18 10.60 -4.31
CA GLY A 58 7.41 10.04 -4.86
C GLY A 58 7.49 8.52 -4.75
N SER A 59 6.33 7.83 -4.73
CA SER A 59 6.20 6.36 -4.62
C SER A 59 6.58 5.75 -3.27
N ALA A 60 6.52 6.55 -2.20
CA ALA A 60 6.83 6.11 -0.84
C ALA A 60 5.93 4.96 -0.37
N ASN A 61 4.70 4.87 -0.87
CA ASN A 61 3.71 3.88 -0.42
C ASN A 61 3.52 2.71 -1.40
N ARG A 62 4.37 2.62 -2.41
CA ARG A 62 4.25 1.65 -3.51
C ARG A 62 4.07 0.22 -3.02
N CYS A 63 4.82 -0.20 -1.99
CA CYS A 63 4.76 -1.57 -1.46
C CYS A 63 3.41 -1.86 -0.80
N LEU A 64 2.93 -0.94 0.05
CA LEU A 64 1.66 -1.08 0.76
C LEU A 64 0.47 -1.06 -0.20
N LEU A 65 0.52 -0.22 -1.24
CA LEU A 65 -0.50 -0.19 -2.28
C LEU A 65 -0.54 -1.51 -3.04
N TRP A 66 0.62 -2.01 -3.52
CA TRP A 66 0.71 -3.29 -4.22
C TRP A 66 0.22 -4.46 -3.38
N GLU A 67 0.58 -4.53 -2.10
CA GLU A 67 0.09 -5.58 -1.20
C GLU A 67 -1.44 -5.55 -1.03
N GLY A 68 -2.03 -4.35 -1.00
CA GLY A 68 -3.48 -4.18 -0.92
C GLY A 68 -4.22 -4.70 -2.15
N PHE A 69 -3.67 -4.47 -3.34
CA PHE A 69 -4.23 -4.90 -4.63
C PHE A 69 -3.98 -6.39 -4.91
N VAL A 70 -2.78 -6.89 -4.61
CA VAL A 70 -2.41 -8.30 -4.77
C VAL A 70 -3.32 -9.23 -3.99
N LYS A 71 -3.74 -8.86 -2.77
CA LYS A 71 -4.72 -9.63 -1.98
C LYS A 71 -6.08 -9.82 -2.67
N ARG A 72 -6.36 -9.05 -3.72
CA ARG A 72 -7.59 -9.06 -4.52
C ARG A 72 -7.29 -9.33 -5.99
N SER A 73 -6.38 -10.28 -6.25
CA SER A 73 -6.03 -10.79 -7.60
C SER A 73 -5.49 -9.76 -8.62
N LEU A 74 -5.03 -8.58 -8.17
CA LEU A 74 -4.45 -7.52 -9.01
C LEU A 74 -2.91 -7.48 -8.92
N GLY A 75 -2.28 -8.62 -9.14
CA GLY A 75 -0.84 -8.82 -9.20
C GLY A 75 -0.19 -8.31 -10.50
N VAL A 76 1.13 -8.48 -10.61
CA VAL A 76 1.94 -8.01 -11.75
C VAL A 76 1.46 -8.59 -13.08
N LYS A 77 1.02 -9.85 -13.06
CA LYS A 77 0.54 -10.57 -14.25
C LYS A 77 -0.97 -10.51 -14.42
N ALA A 78 -1.67 -9.70 -13.63
CA ALA A 78 -3.11 -9.56 -13.76
C ALA A 78 -3.46 -8.99 -15.14
N LYS A 79 -4.36 -9.66 -15.86
CA LYS A 79 -4.75 -9.28 -17.23
C LYS A 79 -6.26 -9.14 -17.32
N TYR A 80 -6.70 -8.09 -17.99
CA TYR A 80 -8.07 -7.90 -18.41
C TYR A 80 -8.19 -8.25 -19.90
N ASP A 81 -9.06 -9.19 -20.26
CA ASP A 81 -9.33 -9.59 -21.64
C ASP A 81 -10.85 -9.52 -21.93
N GLY A 82 -11.34 -8.32 -22.24
CA GLY A 82 -12.73 -8.09 -22.67
C GLY A 82 -13.82 -8.48 -21.66
N GLY A 83 -13.47 -8.77 -20.41
CA GLY A 83 -14.40 -9.07 -19.32
C GLY A 83 -14.87 -10.52 -19.20
N ARG A 84 -14.45 -11.44 -20.09
CA ARG A 84 -14.73 -12.88 -19.98
C ARG A 84 -13.54 -13.66 -19.45
N ASP A 85 -12.34 -13.36 -19.97
CA ASP A 85 -11.12 -14.05 -19.58
C ASP A 85 -10.23 -13.12 -18.73
N ARG A 86 -10.54 -13.04 -17.44
CA ARG A 86 -9.70 -12.32 -16.47
C ARG A 86 -8.61 -13.26 -15.96
N VAL A 87 -7.36 -12.84 -16.06
CA VAL A 87 -6.23 -13.55 -15.44
C VAL A 87 -5.98 -12.92 -14.09
N GLU A 88 -6.24 -13.70 -13.05
CA GLU A 88 -5.92 -13.33 -11.67
C GLU A 88 -4.43 -13.53 -11.41
N ASP A 89 -3.85 -12.60 -10.67
CA ASP A 89 -2.47 -12.75 -10.21
C ASP A 89 -2.32 -12.27 -8.77
N PHE A 90 -1.58 -13.02 -7.97
CA PHE A 90 -1.29 -12.69 -6.57
C PHE A 90 0.20 -12.40 -6.38
N THR A 91 0.96 -12.16 -7.46
CA THR A 91 2.39 -11.89 -7.37
C THR A 91 2.67 -10.41 -7.18
N VAL A 92 3.59 -10.10 -6.27
CA VAL A 92 4.17 -8.77 -6.06
C VAL A 92 5.40 -8.58 -6.95
N PRO A 93 5.75 -7.34 -7.35
CA PRO A 93 6.97 -7.07 -8.11
C PRO A 93 8.24 -7.51 -7.37
N GLN A 94 9.21 -8.06 -8.09
CA GLN A 94 10.46 -8.58 -7.51
C GLN A 94 11.32 -7.52 -6.79
N ARG A 95 11.12 -6.23 -7.09
CA ARG A 95 11.86 -5.11 -6.50
C ARG A 95 11.25 -4.59 -5.19
N MET A 96 10.33 -5.34 -4.57
CA MET A 96 9.76 -5.00 -3.27
C MET A 96 10.48 -5.70 -2.13
N PRO A 97 10.74 -5.02 -1.00
CA PRO A 97 11.26 -5.66 0.19
C PRO A 97 10.22 -6.66 0.69
N LYS A 98 10.57 -7.95 0.71
CA LYS A 98 9.69 -8.96 1.31
C LYS A 98 9.74 -8.80 2.81
N VAL A 99 8.58 -8.55 3.42
CA VAL A 99 8.43 -8.47 4.88
C VAL A 99 8.11 -9.87 5.39
N TYR A 100 8.99 -10.41 6.23
CA TYR A 100 8.77 -11.68 6.90
C TYR A 100 8.62 -11.45 8.39
N ILE A 101 7.58 -12.03 8.98
CA ILE A 101 7.43 -12.14 10.42
C ILE A 101 8.07 -13.47 10.81
N ILE A 102 9.27 -13.42 11.39
CA ILE A 102 9.93 -14.61 11.94
C ILE A 102 9.62 -14.70 13.43
N THR A 103 8.86 -15.72 13.81
CA THR A 103 8.64 -16.07 15.22
C THR A 103 9.65 -17.13 15.62
N ARG A 104 10.50 -16.82 16.59
CA ARG A 104 11.40 -17.78 17.21
C ARG A 104 10.86 -18.09 18.60
N ALA A 105 10.42 -19.32 18.79
CA ALA A 105 10.07 -19.84 20.10
C ALA A 105 11.34 -20.44 20.73
N ASP A 106 11.70 -19.98 21.93
CA ASP A 106 12.73 -20.55 22.78
C ASP A 106 12.15 -20.79 24.19
N MET A 107 12.83 -21.51 25.07
CA MET A 107 12.40 -21.79 26.45
C MET A 107 12.18 -20.51 27.29
N ARG A 108 12.66 -19.36 26.83
CA ARG A 108 12.46 -18.04 27.44
C ARG A 108 11.24 -17.26 26.92
N GLY A 109 10.55 -17.76 25.87
CA GLY A 109 9.36 -17.13 25.29
C GLY A 109 9.34 -17.09 23.76
N ILE A 110 8.28 -16.50 23.20
CA ILE A 110 8.11 -16.28 21.76
C ILE A 110 8.64 -14.90 21.40
N THR A 111 9.73 -14.84 20.63
CA THR A 111 10.27 -13.59 20.08
C THR A 111 9.85 -13.46 18.62
N THR A 112 9.23 -12.34 18.26
CA THR A 112 8.79 -12.07 16.88
C THR A 112 9.61 -10.94 16.30
N ARG A 113 10.30 -11.17 15.17
CA ARG A 113 11.07 -10.13 14.47
C ARG A 113 10.48 -9.87 13.10
N ILE A 114 10.33 -8.60 12.76
CA ILE A 114 9.95 -8.16 11.42
C ILE A 114 11.25 -8.03 10.62
N VAL A 115 11.41 -8.83 9.56
CA VAL A 115 12.58 -8.83 8.70
C VAL A 115 12.21 -8.34 7.31
N PHE A 116 12.85 -7.26 6.88
CA PHE A 116 12.73 -6.72 5.53
C PHE A 116 13.88 -7.27 4.67
N ARG A 117 13.58 -8.11 3.67
CA ARG A 117 14.59 -8.56 2.71
C ARG A 117 14.51 -7.70 1.45
N ASN A 118 15.47 -6.80 1.25
CA ASN A 118 15.80 -6.26 -0.07
C ASN A 118 17.09 -6.91 -0.57
N GLN A 119 17.34 -6.96 -1.89
CA GLN A 119 18.49 -7.66 -2.49
C GLN A 119 19.87 -7.06 -2.17
N ASN A 120 19.95 -6.04 -1.32
CA ASN A 120 21.14 -5.67 -0.55
C ASN A 120 20.71 -5.52 0.92
N LEU A 121 21.33 -6.32 1.78
CA LEU A 121 20.99 -6.56 3.19
C LEU A 121 20.85 -5.28 4.03
N MET A 122 19.77 -5.17 4.80
CA MET A 122 19.72 -4.36 6.03
C MET A 122 18.88 -5.10 7.08
N PHE A 123 19.54 -5.64 8.11
CA PHE A 123 18.88 -6.19 9.30
C PHE A 123 18.56 -5.03 10.24
N VAL A 124 17.31 -4.53 10.24
CA VAL A 124 16.87 -3.63 11.30
C VAL A 124 16.52 -4.48 12.53
N LYS A 125 17.24 -4.29 13.64
CA LYS A 125 16.80 -4.79 14.96
C LYS A 125 15.58 -3.96 15.34
N VAL A 126 14.41 -4.60 15.44
CA VAL A 126 13.23 -4.01 16.06
C VAL A 126 13.19 -4.60 17.47
N ASP A 127 13.51 -3.79 18.47
CA ASP A 127 13.37 -4.17 19.87
C ASP A 127 11.86 -4.20 20.23
N ASP A 128 11.46 -5.33 20.82
CA ASP A 128 10.17 -5.73 21.40
C ASP A 128 8.88 -4.95 21.04
N ILE A 129 8.08 -5.49 20.11
CA ILE A 129 6.64 -5.18 19.97
C ILE A 129 5.84 -6.09 20.93
N SER A 130 6.12 -6.03 22.23
CA SER A 130 5.41 -6.82 23.25
C SER A 130 4.22 -6.10 23.87
N HIS A 131 3.78 -4.93 23.37
CA HIS A 131 2.81 -4.10 24.10
C HIS A 131 1.52 -3.66 23.37
N SER A 132 1.09 -4.31 22.28
CA SER A 132 -0.13 -3.83 21.57
C SER A 132 -1.09 -4.89 21.03
N ILE A 133 -1.00 -6.16 21.45
CA ILE A 133 -2.02 -7.17 21.08
C ILE A 133 -2.60 -7.78 22.36
N GLU A 134 -3.37 -6.98 23.10
CA GLU A 134 -4.35 -7.55 24.02
C GLU A 134 -5.52 -8.07 23.16
N ARG A 135 -5.51 -9.38 22.92
CA ARG A 135 -6.61 -10.08 22.25
C ARG A 135 -7.86 -9.90 23.11
N ARG A 136 -8.86 -9.13 22.66
CA ARG A 136 -10.20 -9.23 23.29
C ARG A 136 -10.64 -10.70 23.23
N PRO A 137 -10.99 -11.35 24.35
CA PRO A 137 -11.51 -12.70 24.33
C PRO A 137 -12.79 -12.73 23.48
N ARG A 138 -12.87 -13.67 22.53
CA ARG A 138 -14.10 -13.95 21.78
C ARG A 138 -15.15 -14.41 22.77
N ALA A 139 -16.23 -13.64 22.93
CA ALA A 139 -17.43 -14.11 23.59
C ALA A 139 -17.92 -15.36 22.85
N GLY A 140 -18.02 -16.48 23.57
CA GLY A 140 -18.59 -17.73 23.05
C GLY A 140 -20.09 -17.57 22.75
N PRO A 141 -20.67 -18.49 21.97
CA PRO A 141 -22.09 -18.44 21.63
C PRO A 141 -22.95 -18.60 22.89
N ARG A 142 -23.98 -17.75 23.02
CA ARG A 142 -25.03 -17.91 24.02
C ARG A 142 -25.93 -19.06 23.56
N ASN A 143 -25.98 -20.12 24.36
CA ASN A 143 -27.11 -21.04 24.45
C ASN A 143 -27.70 -20.90 25.84
#